data_AF-A0A261FPZ1-F1
#
_entry.id   AF-A0A261FPZ1-F1
#
_cell.length_a   1.000
_cell.length_b   1.000
_cell.length_c   1.000
_cell.angle_alpha   90.00
_cell.angle_beta   90.00
_cell.angle_gamma   90.00
#
_symmetry.space_group_name_H-M   'P 1'
#
loop_
_entity.id
_entity.type
_entity.pdbx_description
1 polymer ?
#
loop_
_entity_poly.entity_id
_entity_poly.type
_entity_poly.pdbx_seq_one_letter_code
_entity_poly.pdbx_strand_id
1 'polypeptide(L)'
;MQTRPLWFDSARRALAVACAGAMLCSLTACSMPRLAGRAEAERTMSPCEQALTLVNDHDWAGDGSPMMVRFVAGQSVPLTWIDVATYCPGRFGEGVLRDAQTKAQLSSLAERLGGVAPTVTPARLDGVTSAVAGTDVLDAMAVAEDRAGFALEVLAARGQTDGATLTLSDMHKTAGQQLVSLADGSWGAGSGKSGESGDAGSGSGSSSGSGTSSDDGDNGSTAASGSGNGTDNAGTHADPRKKVYDISQLLANPTTIADKASGQTVPTAAAIEMDCARAEIKAVTDADAQFDDTTLSILAALAAKHAYTAIQLGYPATDAALFE
;
A
#
# COMPACT_ATOMS: atom_id res chain seq x y z
N MET A 1 45.33 -3.94 -68.01
CA MET A 1 44.85 -3.08 -66.91
C MET A 1 43.69 -2.25 -67.41
N GLN A 2 42.46 -2.56 -66.99
CA GLN A 2 41.38 -1.58 -66.87
C GLN A 2 40.28 -2.21 -66.01
N THR A 3 40.31 -1.84 -64.74
CA THR A 3 39.34 -2.16 -63.70
C THR A 3 38.05 -1.38 -63.98
N ARG A 4 36.92 -2.07 -64.14
CA ARG A 4 35.60 -1.42 -64.10
C ARG A 4 35.11 -1.43 -62.64
N PRO A 5 34.68 -0.28 -62.09
CA PRO A 5 34.39 -0.15 -60.67
C PRO A 5 33.04 -0.78 -60.32
N LEU A 6 33.04 -1.58 -59.25
CA LEU A 6 31.88 -2.26 -58.65
C LEU A 6 30.86 -1.29 -57.98
N TRP A 7 30.92 0.00 -58.29
CA TRP A 7 30.15 1.02 -57.57
C TRP A 7 28.73 1.24 -58.13
N PHE A 8 28.49 0.85 -59.39
CA PHE A 8 27.18 1.07 -60.04
C PHE A 8 26.10 0.06 -59.64
N ASP A 9 26.46 -1.13 -59.16
CA ASP A 9 25.48 -2.15 -58.76
C ASP A 9 24.95 -1.96 -57.33
N SER A 10 25.77 -1.41 -56.43
CA SER A 10 25.36 -1.11 -55.05
C SER A 10 24.36 0.05 -54.98
N ALA A 11 24.48 1.05 -55.86
CA ALA A 11 23.56 2.18 -55.92
C ALA A 11 22.15 1.77 -56.40
N ARG A 12 22.05 0.81 -57.33
CA ARG A 12 20.75 0.29 -57.80
C ARG A 12 20.05 -0.60 -56.76
N ARG A 13 20.80 -1.38 -55.98
CA ARG A 13 20.24 -2.20 -54.89
C ARG A 13 19.81 -1.35 -53.69
N ALA A 14 20.52 -0.26 -53.38
CA ALA A 14 20.15 0.66 -52.31
C ALA A 14 18.84 1.42 -52.63
N LEU A 15 18.63 1.82 -53.89
CA LEU A 15 17.42 2.55 -54.29
C LEU A 15 16.15 1.67 -54.26
N ALA A 16 16.26 0.38 -54.58
CA ALA A 16 15.14 -0.55 -54.55
C ALA A 16 14.67 -0.88 -53.11
N VAL A 17 15.59 -0.96 -52.15
CA VAL A 17 15.27 -1.17 -50.72
C VAL A 17 14.63 0.09 -50.11
N ALA A 18 15.07 1.28 -50.53
CA ALA A 18 14.48 2.54 -50.07
C ALA A 18 13.01 2.72 -50.53
N CYS A 19 12.68 2.34 -51.76
CA CYS A 19 11.30 2.41 -52.26
C CYS A 19 10.36 1.38 -51.60
N ALA A 20 10.86 0.19 -51.22
CA ALA A 20 10.08 -0.80 -50.48
C ALA A 20 9.85 -0.40 -49.00
N GLY A 21 10.84 0.25 -48.37
CA GLY A 21 10.71 0.79 -47.00
C GLY A 21 9.73 1.96 -46.89
N ALA A 22 9.67 2.83 -47.91
CA ALA A 22 8.74 3.95 -47.95
C ALA A 22 7.26 3.51 -48.15
N MET A 23 7.03 2.39 -48.84
CA MET A 23 5.68 1.86 -49.08
C MET A 23 5.10 1.13 -47.86
N LEU A 24 5.94 0.64 -46.94
CA LEU A 24 5.51 0.05 -45.65
C LEU A 24 5.32 1.08 -44.53
N CYS A 25 5.91 2.28 -44.62
CA CYS A 25 5.73 3.35 -43.64
C CYS A 25 4.49 4.24 -43.89
N SER A 26 3.72 3.97 -44.95
CA SER A 26 2.53 4.76 -45.30
C SER A 26 1.23 4.20 -44.72
N LEU A 27 1.28 3.11 -43.93
CA LEU A 27 0.10 2.46 -43.34
C LEU A 27 -0.08 2.70 -41.82
N THR A 28 0.81 3.47 -41.17
CA THR A 28 0.72 3.75 -39.72
C THR A 28 0.24 5.15 -39.36
N ALA A 29 -0.21 5.95 -40.33
CA ALA A 29 -0.69 7.31 -40.08
C ALA A 29 -2.10 7.54 -40.65
N CYS A 30 -3.07 6.79 -40.11
CA CYS A 30 -4.49 7.15 -40.14
C CYS A 30 -5.21 6.58 -38.90
N SER A 31 -4.61 6.65 -37.72
CA SER A 31 -5.41 6.78 -36.50
C SER A 31 -5.95 8.20 -36.46
N MET A 32 -7.01 8.46 -37.24
CA MET A 32 -7.87 9.61 -36.95
C MET A 32 -8.24 9.51 -35.46
N PRO A 33 -8.19 10.60 -34.67
CA PRO A 33 -8.88 10.62 -33.40
C PRO A 33 -10.34 10.35 -33.76
N ARG A 34 -10.83 9.13 -33.50
CA ARG A 34 -12.24 8.85 -33.64
C ARG A 34 -12.86 9.75 -32.58
N LEU A 35 -13.52 10.82 -33.02
CA LEU A 35 -14.46 11.55 -32.19
C LEU A 35 -15.56 10.53 -31.90
N ALA A 36 -15.42 9.83 -30.78
CA ALA A 36 -16.47 8.94 -30.30
C ALA A 36 -17.76 9.75 -30.33
N GLY A 37 -18.75 9.28 -31.08
CA GLY A 37 -20.08 9.87 -31.00
C GLY A 37 -20.52 9.86 -29.54
N ARG A 38 -21.39 10.77 -29.13
CA ARG A 38 -21.92 10.80 -27.74
C ARG A 38 -22.36 9.42 -27.23
N ALA A 39 -22.92 8.58 -28.12
CA ALA A 39 -23.31 7.20 -27.86
C ALA A 39 -22.17 6.16 -27.75
N GLU A 40 -20.98 6.43 -28.32
CA GLU A 40 -19.78 5.60 -28.17
C GLU A 40 -18.99 5.99 -26.90
N ALA A 41 -19.03 7.27 -26.52
CA ALA A 41 -18.54 7.74 -25.22
C ALA A 41 -19.44 7.28 -24.05
N GLU A 42 -20.75 7.11 -24.30
CA GLU A 42 -21.70 6.50 -23.35
C GLU A 42 -21.54 4.97 -23.20
N ARG A 43 -20.62 4.32 -23.94
CA ARG A 43 -20.38 2.85 -23.88
C ARG A 43 -19.07 2.43 -23.24
N THR A 44 -18.24 3.36 -22.76
CA THR A 44 -17.07 2.99 -21.95
C THR A 44 -17.51 2.91 -20.50
N MET A 45 -17.53 1.69 -19.94
CA MET A 45 -17.75 1.48 -18.50
C MET A 45 -16.78 2.34 -17.70
N SER A 46 -17.26 2.96 -16.62
CA SER A 46 -16.38 3.66 -15.68
C SER A 46 -15.40 2.67 -15.03
N PRO A 47 -14.25 3.13 -14.49
CA PRO A 47 -13.32 2.24 -13.78
C PRO A 47 -13.97 1.45 -12.64
N CYS A 48 -14.90 2.07 -11.91
CA CYS A 48 -15.69 1.37 -10.89
C CYS A 48 -16.60 0.28 -11.50
N GLU A 49 -17.35 0.61 -12.55
CA GLU A 49 -18.21 -0.37 -13.22
C GLU A 49 -17.39 -1.53 -13.77
N GLN A 50 -16.21 -1.24 -14.34
CA GLN A 50 -15.30 -2.26 -14.82
C GLN A 50 -14.83 -3.17 -13.67
N ALA A 51 -14.36 -2.60 -12.55
CA ALA A 51 -13.95 -3.38 -11.38
C ALA A 51 -15.10 -4.24 -10.83
N LEU A 52 -16.31 -3.69 -10.74
CA LEU A 52 -17.51 -4.41 -10.29
C LEU A 52 -17.90 -5.54 -11.27
N THR A 53 -17.79 -5.33 -12.58
CA THR A 53 -18.02 -6.42 -13.53
C THR A 53 -17.01 -7.54 -13.37
N LEU A 54 -15.72 -7.21 -13.18
CA LEU A 54 -14.67 -8.22 -13.01
C LEU A 54 -14.87 -9.07 -11.75
N VAL A 55 -15.24 -8.47 -10.61
CA VAL A 55 -15.49 -9.24 -9.38
C VAL A 55 -16.80 -10.05 -9.43
N ASN A 56 -17.79 -9.61 -10.22
CA ASN A 56 -19.11 -10.28 -10.32
C ASN A 56 -19.19 -11.31 -11.46
N ASP A 57 -18.42 -11.17 -12.54
CA ASP A 57 -18.45 -12.06 -13.70
C ASP A 57 -17.78 -13.43 -13.42
N HIS A 58 -17.06 -13.54 -12.30
CA HIS A 58 -16.37 -14.76 -11.91
C HIS A 58 -17.12 -15.50 -10.79
N ASP A 59 -17.87 -16.55 -11.16
CA ASP A 59 -18.32 -17.58 -10.21
C ASP A 59 -17.16 -18.53 -9.83
N TRP A 60 -15.99 -17.95 -9.51
CA TRP A 60 -14.79 -18.68 -9.11
C TRP A 60 -14.99 -19.40 -7.76
N ALA A 61 -15.95 -18.92 -6.97
CA ALA A 61 -16.34 -19.50 -5.69
C ALA A 61 -17.43 -20.59 -5.80
N GLY A 62 -17.99 -20.83 -6.98
CA GLY A 62 -19.04 -21.81 -7.23
C GLY A 62 -18.64 -23.26 -6.88
N ASP A 63 -19.59 -24.03 -6.35
CA ASP A 63 -19.38 -25.41 -5.91
C ASP A 63 -19.26 -26.44 -7.06
N GLY A 64 -19.79 -26.11 -8.24
CA GLY A 64 -19.76 -26.97 -9.44
C GLY A 64 -18.42 -27.02 -10.19
N SER A 65 -17.50 -26.09 -9.93
CA SER A 65 -16.21 -26.00 -10.63
C SER A 65 -15.11 -26.82 -9.92
N PRO A 66 -14.25 -27.57 -10.66
CA PRO A 66 -13.12 -28.27 -10.05
C PRO A 66 -12.20 -27.34 -9.26
N MET A 67 -11.67 -27.79 -8.12
CA MET A 67 -10.84 -26.95 -7.20
C MET A 67 -9.68 -26.24 -7.89
N MET A 68 -9.00 -26.89 -8.85
CA MET A 68 -7.90 -26.27 -9.60
C MET A 68 -8.37 -25.11 -10.48
N VAL A 69 -9.54 -25.25 -11.13
CA VAL A 69 -10.12 -24.19 -11.96
C VAL A 69 -10.48 -22.99 -11.10
N ARG A 70 -11.08 -23.24 -9.93
CA ARG A 70 -11.41 -22.20 -8.95
C ARG A 70 -10.17 -21.48 -8.43
N PHE A 71 -9.13 -22.23 -8.09
CA PHE A 71 -7.88 -21.67 -7.60
C PHE A 71 -7.24 -20.75 -8.64
N VAL A 72 -7.11 -21.20 -9.89
CA VAL A 72 -6.50 -20.41 -10.98
C VAL A 72 -7.37 -19.19 -11.33
N ALA A 73 -8.69 -19.38 -11.47
CA ALA A 73 -9.60 -18.28 -11.79
C ALA A 73 -9.67 -17.23 -10.68
N GLY A 74 -9.50 -17.64 -9.42
CA GLY A 74 -9.55 -16.73 -8.28
C GLY A 74 -8.27 -15.91 -8.06
N GLN A 75 -7.13 -16.21 -8.71
CA GLN A 75 -5.84 -15.58 -8.37
C GLN A 75 -5.80 -14.07 -8.57
N SER A 76 -6.55 -13.53 -9.54
CA SER A 76 -6.63 -12.09 -9.80
C SER A 76 -7.67 -11.37 -8.95
N VAL A 77 -8.61 -12.11 -8.36
CA VAL A 77 -9.78 -11.55 -7.65
C VAL A 77 -9.39 -10.64 -6.48
N PRO A 78 -8.36 -10.95 -5.67
CA PRO A 78 -7.94 -10.05 -4.59
C PRO A 78 -7.56 -8.65 -5.12
N LEU A 79 -6.75 -8.58 -6.18
CA LEU A 79 -6.36 -7.30 -6.79
C LEU A 79 -7.56 -6.54 -7.36
N THR A 80 -8.52 -7.25 -7.97
CA THR A 80 -9.74 -6.58 -8.46
C THR A 80 -10.62 -6.04 -7.34
N TRP A 81 -10.57 -6.62 -6.13
CA TRP A 81 -11.22 -6.03 -4.96
C TRP A 81 -10.50 -4.78 -4.45
N ILE A 82 -9.17 -4.70 -4.59
CA ILE A 82 -8.42 -3.45 -4.36
C ILE A 82 -8.81 -2.39 -5.41
N ASP A 83 -9.05 -2.77 -6.65
CA ASP A 83 -9.59 -1.86 -7.67
C ASP A 83 -10.99 -1.35 -7.28
N VAL A 84 -11.85 -2.21 -6.71
CA VAL A 84 -13.15 -1.76 -6.16
C VAL A 84 -12.93 -0.75 -5.03
N ALA A 85 -12.00 -1.02 -4.10
CA ALA A 85 -11.71 -0.08 -3.01
C ALA A 85 -11.18 1.28 -3.52
N THR A 86 -10.45 1.26 -4.64
CA THR A 86 -9.81 2.44 -5.23
C THR A 86 -10.77 3.26 -6.08
N TYR A 87 -11.53 2.61 -6.97
CA TYR A 87 -12.30 3.30 -8.00
C TYR A 87 -13.78 3.47 -7.67
N CYS A 88 -14.34 2.71 -6.72
CA CYS A 88 -15.76 2.77 -6.39
C CYS A 88 -16.04 3.61 -5.12
N PRO A 89 -16.66 4.80 -5.25
CA PRO A 89 -17.00 5.64 -4.12
C PRO A 89 -17.87 4.90 -3.11
N GLY A 90 -17.53 5.01 -1.83
CA GLY A 90 -18.28 4.38 -0.72
C GLY A 90 -18.08 2.87 -0.59
N ARG A 91 -17.22 2.24 -1.40
CA ARG A 91 -16.92 0.80 -1.35
C ARG A 91 -15.49 0.47 -0.91
N PHE A 92 -14.79 1.43 -0.29
CA PHE A 92 -13.44 1.21 0.23
C PHE A 92 -13.38 0.02 1.19
N GLY A 93 -14.19 0.05 2.26
CA GLY A 93 -14.25 -1.05 3.23
C GLY A 93 -14.73 -2.38 2.62
N GLU A 94 -15.64 -2.33 1.64
CA GLU A 94 -16.07 -3.52 0.90
C GLU A 94 -14.92 -4.17 0.15
N GLY A 95 -14.20 -3.40 -0.67
CA GLY A 95 -13.06 -3.91 -1.42
C GLY A 95 -11.96 -4.46 -0.51
N VAL A 96 -11.63 -3.76 0.58
CA VAL A 96 -10.64 -4.21 1.57
C VAL A 96 -10.99 -5.57 2.19
N LEU A 97 -12.22 -5.72 2.68
CA LEU A 97 -12.63 -6.93 3.39
C LEU A 97 -12.92 -8.10 2.43
N ARG A 98 -13.42 -7.82 1.21
CA ARG A 98 -13.60 -8.83 0.17
C ARG A 98 -12.27 -9.32 -0.41
N ASP A 99 -11.25 -8.46 -0.52
CA ASP A 99 -9.87 -8.89 -0.84
C ASP A 99 -9.38 -9.90 0.19
N ALA A 100 -9.49 -9.56 1.49
CA ALA A 100 -9.07 -10.44 2.58
C ALA A 100 -9.82 -11.77 2.59
N GLN A 101 -11.15 -11.73 2.43
CA GLN A 101 -12.00 -12.92 2.34
C GLN A 101 -11.60 -13.82 1.15
N THR A 102 -11.34 -13.23 -0.01
CA THR A 102 -10.92 -13.93 -1.23
C THR A 102 -9.56 -14.59 -1.02
N LYS A 103 -8.59 -13.89 -0.41
CA LYS A 103 -7.27 -14.47 -0.08
C LYS A 103 -7.40 -15.66 0.86
N ALA A 104 -8.30 -15.62 1.85
CA ALA A 104 -8.54 -16.73 2.77
C ALA A 104 -9.17 -17.95 2.08
N GLN A 105 -10.08 -17.72 1.14
CA GLN A 105 -10.61 -18.78 0.32
C GLN A 105 -9.52 -19.42 -0.58
N LEU A 106 -8.65 -18.60 -1.19
CA LEU A 106 -7.54 -19.09 -2.00
C LEU A 106 -6.48 -19.85 -1.20
N SER A 107 -6.16 -19.43 0.03
CA SER A 107 -5.23 -20.17 0.90
C SER A 107 -5.80 -21.56 1.22
N SER A 108 -7.09 -21.65 1.55
CA SER A 108 -7.75 -22.94 1.81
C SER A 108 -7.77 -23.88 0.58
N LEU A 109 -7.88 -23.31 -0.63
CA LEU A 109 -7.82 -24.08 -1.88
C LEU A 109 -6.39 -24.55 -2.16
N ALA A 110 -5.40 -23.68 -1.97
CA ALA A 110 -3.99 -24.02 -2.18
C ALA A 110 -3.52 -25.15 -1.27
N GLU A 111 -3.88 -25.10 0.02
CA GLU A 111 -3.58 -26.15 1.00
C GLU A 111 -4.13 -27.51 0.56
N ARG A 112 -5.38 -27.54 0.07
CA ARG A 112 -6.02 -28.77 -0.45
C ARG A 112 -5.37 -29.30 -1.71
N LEU A 113 -4.79 -28.42 -2.53
CA LEU A 113 -4.11 -28.78 -3.78
C LEU A 113 -2.63 -29.15 -3.56
N GLY A 114 -2.11 -29.05 -2.33
CA GLY A 114 -0.68 -29.21 -2.05
C GLY A 114 0.18 -28.11 -2.67
N GLY A 115 -0.43 -26.97 -3.02
CA GLY A 115 0.23 -25.79 -3.57
C GLY A 115 0.62 -24.79 -2.47
N VAL A 116 1.43 -23.80 -2.83
CA VAL A 116 1.72 -22.67 -1.95
C VAL A 116 0.55 -21.68 -2.09
N ALA A 117 -0.05 -21.28 -0.96
CA ALA A 117 -1.07 -20.24 -0.92
C ALA A 117 -0.56 -18.95 -1.59
N PRO A 118 -1.43 -18.11 -2.17
CA PRO A 118 -1.01 -16.79 -2.62
C PRO A 118 -0.33 -16.09 -1.44
N THR A 119 0.94 -15.72 -1.63
CA THR A 119 1.69 -14.99 -0.63
C THR A 119 0.90 -13.74 -0.27
N VAL A 120 0.82 -13.41 1.01
CA VAL A 120 0.50 -12.04 1.43
C VAL A 120 1.57 -11.18 0.80
N THR A 121 1.29 -10.59 -0.37
CA THR A 121 2.13 -9.51 -0.87
C THR A 121 2.09 -8.50 0.25
N PRO A 122 3.19 -8.27 0.97
CA PRO A 122 3.18 -7.27 2.00
C PRO A 122 2.79 -5.99 1.28
N ALA A 123 1.77 -5.28 1.76
CA ALA A 123 1.61 -3.87 1.42
C ALA A 123 2.87 -3.20 1.97
N ARG A 124 3.94 -3.21 1.17
CA ARG A 124 5.15 -2.50 1.51
C ARG A 124 4.89 -1.08 1.06
N LEU A 125 4.87 -0.18 2.02
CA LEU A 125 5.00 1.25 1.74
C LEU A 125 6.43 1.57 1.22
N ASP A 126 7.33 0.57 1.18
CA ASP A 126 8.66 0.65 0.56
C ASP A 126 8.55 1.12 -0.91
N GLY A 127 8.98 2.36 -1.18
CA GLY A 127 8.96 2.96 -2.51
C GLY A 127 7.84 3.98 -2.74
N VAL A 128 6.92 4.15 -1.78
CA VAL A 128 5.92 5.22 -1.79
C VAL A 128 6.61 6.52 -1.37
N THR A 129 6.97 7.34 -2.35
CA THR A 129 7.75 8.58 -2.14
C THR A 129 6.87 9.82 -1.93
N SER A 130 5.57 9.68 -2.18
CA SER A 130 4.56 10.70 -1.91
C SER A 130 3.19 10.03 -1.89
N ALA A 131 2.34 10.44 -0.97
CA ALA A 131 0.92 10.14 -1.00
C ALA A 131 0.17 11.47 -0.99
N VAL A 132 -0.80 11.63 -1.89
CA VAL A 132 -1.78 12.71 -1.75
C VAL A 132 -2.85 12.21 -0.79
N ALA A 133 -2.50 12.19 0.49
CA ALA A 133 -3.42 11.88 1.59
C ALA A 133 -3.43 13.04 2.58
N GLY A 134 -4.57 13.25 3.25
CA GLY A 134 -4.61 14.12 4.41
C GLY A 134 -3.67 13.58 5.50
N THR A 135 -2.90 14.47 6.14
CA THR A 135 -2.00 14.09 7.24
C THR A 135 -2.76 13.44 8.39
N ASP A 136 -4.02 13.85 8.60
CA ASP A 136 -4.95 13.27 9.58
C ASP A 136 -5.28 11.80 9.30
N VAL A 137 -5.40 11.40 8.04
CA VAL A 137 -5.64 10.01 7.64
C VAL A 137 -4.42 9.16 7.93
N LEU A 138 -3.24 9.63 7.50
CA LEU A 138 -1.97 8.95 7.74
C LEU A 138 -1.67 8.85 9.24
N ASP A 139 -1.98 9.89 10.01
CA ASP A 139 -1.84 9.90 11.46
C ASP A 139 -2.77 8.91 12.15
N ALA A 140 -4.04 8.86 11.72
CA ALA A 140 -5.01 7.92 12.26
C ALA A 140 -4.61 6.46 11.98
N MET A 141 -4.12 6.18 10.77
CA MET A 141 -3.59 4.85 10.42
C MET A 141 -2.30 4.54 11.19
N ALA A 142 -1.38 5.49 11.34
CA ALA A 142 -0.16 5.30 12.13
C ALA A 142 -0.45 4.98 13.61
N VAL A 143 -1.48 5.61 14.19
CA VAL A 143 -1.96 5.32 15.54
C VAL A 143 -2.61 3.94 15.64
N ALA A 144 -3.34 3.50 14.60
CA ALA A 144 -3.92 2.17 14.55
C ALA A 144 -2.81 1.10 14.56
N GLU A 145 -1.83 1.25 13.68
CA GLU A 145 -0.65 0.39 13.55
C GLU A 145 0.14 0.32 14.86
N ASP A 146 0.48 1.46 15.45
CA ASP A 146 1.25 1.52 16.69
C ASP A 146 0.51 0.90 17.88
N ARG A 147 -0.82 1.09 17.98
CA ARG A 147 -1.64 0.45 19.00
C ARG A 147 -1.64 -1.08 18.86
N ALA A 148 -1.82 -1.58 17.65
CA ALA A 148 -1.80 -3.02 17.38
C ALA A 148 -0.41 -3.61 17.67
N GLY A 149 0.65 -2.94 17.20
CA GLY A 149 2.03 -3.32 17.47
C GLY A 149 2.35 -3.38 18.96
N PHE A 150 1.97 -2.37 19.74
CA PHE A 150 2.14 -2.36 21.19
C PHE A 150 1.38 -3.51 21.87
N ALA A 151 0.12 -3.75 21.49
CA ALA A 151 -0.67 -4.84 22.08
C ALA A 151 -0.05 -6.21 21.81
N LEU A 152 0.35 -6.48 20.57
CA LEU A 152 0.98 -7.73 20.18
C LEU A 152 2.35 -7.93 20.84
N GLU A 153 3.14 -6.87 21.04
CA GLU A 153 4.41 -6.94 21.77
C GLU A 153 4.20 -7.42 23.20
N VAL A 154 3.27 -6.80 23.92
CA VAL A 154 3.02 -7.15 25.32
C VAL A 154 2.45 -8.57 25.44
N LEU A 155 1.55 -8.96 24.54
CA LEU A 155 0.98 -10.31 24.53
C LEU A 155 2.02 -11.38 24.16
N ALA A 156 2.89 -11.09 23.17
CA ALA A 156 4.00 -11.95 22.81
C ALA A 156 4.99 -12.12 23.97
N ALA A 157 5.30 -11.05 24.70
CA ALA A 157 6.15 -11.10 25.88
C ALA A 157 5.56 -11.94 27.02
N ARG A 158 4.21 -12.02 27.12
CA ARG A 158 3.53 -12.90 28.08
C ARG A 158 3.51 -14.36 27.64
N GLY A 159 3.56 -14.65 26.34
CA GLY A 159 3.59 -16.00 25.79
C GLY A 159 2.30 -16.80 26.01
N GLN A 160 1.16 -16.13 26.21
CA GLN A 160 -0.14 -16.77 26.46
C GLN A 160 -1.15 -16.60 25.31
N THR A 161 -0.78 -15.86 24.27
CA THR A 161 -1.65 -15.52 23.14
C THR A 161 -1.11 -16.14 21.87
N ASP A 162 -1.82 -17.14 21.35
CA ASP A 162 -1.50 -17.72 20.06
C ASP A 162 -1.62 -16.67 18.95
N GLY A 163 -0.66 -16.64 18.03
CA GLY A 163 -0.60 -15.66 16.94
C GLY A 163 0.01 -14.31 17.31
N ALA A 164 0.13 -13.95 18.59
CA ALA A 164 0.85 -12.75 19.00
C ALA A 164 2.36 -13.02 18.98
N THR A 165 3.06 -12.38 18.05
CA THR A 165 4.51 -12.55 17.89
C THR A 165 5.24 -11.22 17.88
N LEU A 166 6.50 -11.21 18.33
CA LEU A 166 7.37 -10.04 18.23
C LEU A 166 7.56 -9.60 16.78
N THR A 167 7.66 -10.55 15.85
CA THR A 167 7.74 -10.25 14.41
C THR A 167 6.52 -9.48 13.91
N LEU A 168 5.31 -9.92 14.28
CA LEU A 168 4.07 -9.25 13.87
C LEU A 168 3.98 -7.84 14.48
N SER A 169 4.39 -7.69 15.74
CA SER A 169 4.51 -6.38 16.39
C SER A 169 5.51 -5.46 15.67
N ASP A 170 6.70 -5.94 15.31
CA ASP A 170 7.71 -5.15 14.61
C ASP A 170 7.23 -4.72 13.21
N MET A 171 6.43 -5.56 12.53
CA MET A 171 5.80 -5.21 11.26
C MET A 171 4.82 -4.03 11.42
N HIS A 172 3.98 -4.05 12.45
CA HIS A 172 3.09 -2.92 12.77
C HIS A 172 3.86 -1.64 13.10
N LYS A 173 4.89 -1.73 13.96
CA LYS A 173 5.74 -0.58 14.29
C LYS A 173 6.40 0.00 13.06
N THR A 174 6.89 -0.85 12.16
CA THR A 174 7.51 -0.43 10.90
C THR A 174 6.50 0.29 10.00
N ALA A 175 5.29 -0.27 9.81
CA ALA A 175 4.25 0.38 9.02
C ALA A 175 3.81 1.72 9.62
N GLY A 176 3.63 1.79 10.95
CA GLY A 176 3.35 3.04 11.64
C GLY A 176 4.45 4.10 11.47
N GLN A 177 5.73 3.72 11.49
CA GLN A 177 6.83 4.65 11.19
C GLN A 177 6.81 5.15 9.74
N GLN A 178 6.50 4.27 8.80
CA GLN A 178 6.41 4.62 7.38
C GLN A 178 5.27 5.61 7.11
N LEU A 179 4.12 5.42 7.77
CA LEU A 179 2.97 6.33 7.67
C LEU A 179 3.27 7.72 8.26
N VAL A 180 3.94 7.81 9.41
CA VAL A 180 4.40 9.10 9.96
C VAL A 180 5.40 9.77 9.02
N SER A 181 6.38 9.02 8.50
CA SER A 181 7.37 9.57 7.56
C SER A 181 6.72 10.10 6.27
N LEU A 182 5.61 9.50 5.85
CA LEU A 182 4.81 9.93 4.72
C LEU A 182 4.02 11.20 5.04
N ALA A 183 3.45 11.30 6.24
CA ALA A 183 2.76 12.49 6.75
C ALA A 183 3.71 13.69 6.91
N ASP A 184 4.95 13.46 7.33
CA ASP A 184 6.00 14.46 7.45
C ASP A 184 6.48 15.02 6.09
N GLY A 185 6.09 14.39 4.98
CA GLY A 185 6.64 14.71 3.66
C GLY A 185 8.15 14.42 3.55
N SER A 186 8.71 13.61 4.47
CA SER A 186 10.15 13.37 4.63
C SER A 186 10.81 12.66 3.43
N TRP A 187 10.02 12.22 2.44
CA TRP A 187 10.52 11.58 1.22
C TRP A 187 10.72 12.57 0.04
N GLY A 188 10.32 13.84 0.22
CA GLY A 188 10.23 14.86 -0.85
C GLY A 188 11.29 15.98 -0.83
N ALA A 189 12.25 16.00 0.08
CA ALA A 189 13.38 16.95 0.03
C ALA A 189 14.47 16.50 -0.95
N GLY A 190 14.05 16.25 -2.19
CA GLY A 190 14.90 15.81 -3.30
C GLY A 190 14.40 16.33 -4.65
N SER A 191 13.53 17.35 -4.69
CA SER A 191 13.33 18.12 -5.91
C SER A 191 14.59 18.97 -6.12
N GLY A 192 15.48 18.50 -6.99
CA GLY A 192 16.63 19.24 -7.47
C GLY A 192 16.22 20.65 -7.91
N LYS A 193 16.38 21.61 -7.01
CA LYS A 193 16.49 23.01 -7.38
C LYS A 193 17.89 23.13 -7.97
N SER A 194 17.98 23.16 -9.28
CA SER A 194 19.19 23.53 -10.02
C SER A 194 19.53 24.98 -9.67
N GLY A 195 20.17 25.14 -8.52
CA GLY A 195 20.93 26.31 -8.13
C GLY A 195 22.36 26.10 -8.60
N GLU A 196 22.65 26.68 -9.75
CA GLU A 196 23.99 26.89 -10.27
C GLU A 196 24.89 27.52 -9.17
N SER A 197 25.91 26.78 -8.76
CA SER A 197 27.14 27.37 -8.21
C SER A 197 28.25 26.36 -8.39
N GLY A 198 29.10 26.57 -9.39
CA GLY A 198 30.36 25.86 -9.50
C GLY A 198 31.25 26.20 -8.31
N ASP A 199 31.99 25.22 -7.81
CA ASP A 199 33.44 25.37 -7.73
C ASP A 199 34.13 24.01 -7.58
N ALA A 200 35.29 23.91 -8.22
CA ALA A 200 36.17 22.76 -8.14
C ALA A 200 37.02 22.85 -6.86
N GLY A 201 37.22 21.74 -6.16
CA GLY A 201 38.11 21.74 -4.99
C GLY A 201 38.33 20.37 -4.39
N SER A 202 39.28 19.62 -4.93
CA SER A 202 39.86 18.44 -4.29
C SER A 202 40.58 18.80 -2.99
N GLY A 203 40.40 18.00 -1.94
CA GLY A 203 41.11 18.17 -0.67
C GLY A 203 41.00 16.97 0.25
N SER A 204 41.92 16.02 0.09
CA SER A 204 42.20 14.91 1.01
C SER A 204 42.69 15.42 2.37
N GLY A 205 42.20 14.84 3.46
CA GLY A 205 42.72 15.13 4.81
C GLY A 205 42.16 14.20 5.88
N SER A 206 42.79 13.06 6.07
CA SER A 206 42.63 12.20 7.25
C SER A 206 43.23 12.91 8.49
N SER A 207 42.49 12.99 9.60
CA SER A 207 43.13 12.98 10.91
C SER A 207 42.16 12.54 12.01
N SER A 208 42.63 11.52 12.71
CA SER A 208 42.18 10.96 13.98
C SER A 208 42.33 11.93 15.14
N GLY A 209 41.39 11.92 16.09
CA GLY A 209 41.53 12.61 17.38
C GLY A 209 40.50 12.12 18.40
N SER A 210 40.96 11.33 19.35
CA SER A 210 40.27 10.82 20.53
C SER A 210 40.35 11.81 21.71
N GLY A 211 39.34 11.76 22.61
CA GLY A 211 39.34 12.44 23.92
C GLY A 211 37.91 12.82 24.37
N THR A 212 37.21 11.96 25.13
CA THR A 212 37.06 11.95 26.60
C THR A 212 36.26 13.12 27.20
N SER A 213 35.07 12.77 27.71
CA SER A 213 34.43 13.17 28.99
C SER A 213 34.54 14.62 29.49
N SER A 214 33.39 15.24 29.79
CA SER A 214 32.94 15.47 31.17
C SER A 214 31.61 16.23 31.23
N ASP A 215 30.90 15.93 32.32
CA ASP A 215 29.64 16.46 32.83
C ASP A 215 29.55 17.99 32.93
N ASP A 216 28.33 18.53 32.84
CA ASP A 216 27.65 19.28 33.91
C ASP A 216 26.35 19.92 33.39
N GLY A 217 25.28 19.80 34.16
CA GLY A 217 23.95 20.32 33.83
C GLY A 217 23.75 21.78 34.19
N ASP A 218 22.65 22.38 33.70
CA ASP A 218 21.72 23.10 34.57
C ASP A 218 20.39 23.43 33.86
N ASN A 219 19.39 23.60 34.71
CA ASN A 219 17.97 23.85 34.50
C ASN A 219 17.70 25.33 34.18
N GLY A 220 16.74 25.63 33.28
CA GLY A 220 16.36 27.02 33.01
C GLY A 220 15.14 27.19 32.11
N SER A 221 13.97 27.30 32.72
CA SER A 221 12.75 27.76 32.06
C SER A 221 12.87 29.24 31.68
N THR A 222 12.60 29.58 30.42
CA THR A 222 12.18 30.95 30.05
C THR A 222 11.13 30.86 28.95
N ALA A 223 9.91 31.22 29.32
CA ALA A 223 8.88 31.63 28.38
C ALA A 223 9.32 32.92 27.69
N ALA A 224 9.30 32.93 26.35
CA ALA A 224 9.38 34.14 25.56
C ALA A 224 8.29 34.09 24.49
N SER A 225 7.25 34.89 24.71
CA SER A 225 6.29 35.30 23.68
C SER A 225 7.03 36.16 22.66
N GLY A 226 7.02 35.73 21.40
CA GLY A 226 7.56 36.48 20.26
C GLY A 226 6.70 36.22 19.04
N SER A 227 5.83 37.19 18.73
CA SER A 227 5.10 37.26 17.46
C SER A 227 6.10 37.49 16.33
N GLY A 228 6.17 36.52 15.40
CA GLY A 228 7.04 36.56 14.23
C GLY A 228 6.42 35.76 13.09
N ASN A 229 6.32 36.43 11.94
CA ASN A 229 5.74 36.02 10.67
C ASN A 229 6.05 34.57 10.25
N GLY A 230 5.02 33.73 10.15
CA GLY A 230 5.13 32.27 9.94
C GLY A 230 5.63 31.88 8.54
N THR A 231 6.82 31.30 8.52
CA THR A 231 7.30 30.41 7.46
C THR A 231 7.69 29.10 8.13
N ASP A 232 6.70 28.26 8.41
CA ASP A 232 6.89 26.94 9.00
C ASP A 232 7.29 25.96 7.88
N ASN A 233 8.58 25.74 7.71
CA ASN A 233 9.09 24.65 6.88
C ASN A 233 10.22 23.95 7.63
N ALA A 234 10.04 22.64 7.80
CA ALA A 234 10.85 21.69 8.56
C ALA A 234 10.76 21.81 10.10
N GLY A 235 9.61 21.41 10.64
CA GLY A 235 9.53 20.84 11.98
C GLY A 235 8.33 21.26 12.83
N THR A 236 7.12 20.75 12.57
CA THR A 236 6.01 20.70 13.56
C THR A 236 4.89 19.70 13.22
N HIS A 237 5.11 18.66 12.41
CA HIS A 237 4.16 17.54 12.44
C HIS A 237 4.49 16.71 13.68
N ALA A 238 3.55 16.66 14.61
CA ALA A 238 3.75 15.98 15.88
C ALA A 238 3.34 14.52 15.68
N ASP A 239 4.29 13.60 15.89
CA ASP A 239 4.01 12.17 15.85
C ASP A 239 2.80 11.83 16.76
N PRO A 240 1.68 11.37 16.18
CA PRO A 240 0.43 11.17 16.91
C PRO A 240 0.45 9.90 17.79
N ARG A 241 1.47 9.06 17.61
CA ARG A 241 1.59 7.77 18.27
C ARG A 241 1.95 7.91 19.74
N LYS A 242 1.65 6.86 20.52
CA LYS A 242 1.82 6.85 21.97
C LYS A 242 2.75 5.73 22.38
N LYS A 243 3.59 6.02 23.37
CA LYS A 243 4.47 4.99 23.96
C LYS A 243 3.70 3.86 24.66
N VAL A 244 2.48 4.14 25.14
CA VAL A 244 1.67 3.22 25.94
C VAL A 244 0.19 3.37 25.57
N TYR A 245 -0.47 2.24 25.37
CA TYR A 245 -1.92 2.14 25.17
C TYR A 245 -2.58 1.35 26.29
N ASP A 246 -3.85 1.63 26.57
CA ASP A 246 -4.64 0.79 27.48
C ASP A 246 -4.98 -0.53 26.79
N ILE A 247 -4.40 -1.60 27.33
CA ILE A 247 -4.57 -2.98 26.85
C ILE A 247 -5.18 -3.87 27.95
N SER A 248 -5.75 -3.28 29.00
CA SER A 248 -6.25 -4.02 30.16
C SER A 248 -7.25 -5.13 29.79
N GLN A 249 -8.12 -4.86 28.81
CA GLN A 249 -9.07 -5.84 28.28
C GLN A 249 -8.39 -7.00 27.55
N LEU A 250 -7.33 -6.72 26.77
CA LEU A 250 -6.57 -7.74 26.06
C LEU A 250 -5.77 -8.61 27.04
N LEU A 251 -5.20 -8.00 28.09
CA LEU A 251 -4.48 -8.72 29.14
C LEU A 251 -5.39 -9.60 30.01
N ALA A 252 -6.65 -9.21 30.19
CA ALA A 252 -7.66 -9.99 30.88
C ALA A 252 -8.17 -11.17 30.04
N ASN A 253 -8.06 -11.08 28.72
CA ASN A 253 -8.58 -12.04 27.75
C ASN A 253 -7.47 -12.46 26.77
N PRO A 254 -6.42 -13.17 27.21
CA PRO A 254 -5.23 -13.40 26.38
C PRO A 254 -5.46 -14.41 25.25
N THR A 255 -6.42 -15.31 25.36
CA THR A 255 -6.66 -16.36 24.33
C THR A 255 -7.76 -15.96 23.36
N THR A 256 -8.88 -15.49 23.89
CA THR A 256 -10.06 -15.12 23.11
C THR A 256 -10.74 -13.92 23.72
N ILE A 257 -11.31 -13.05 22.90
CA ILE A 257 -12.02 -11.85 23.30
C ILE A 257 -13.33 -11.71 22.51
N ALA A 258 -14.32 -11.04 23.09
CA ALA A 258 -15.51 -10.62 22.35
C ALA A 258 -15.14 -9.46 21.41
N ASP A 259 -15.29 -9.68 20.10
CA ASP A 259 -15.19 -8.63 19.08
C ASP A 259 -16.42 -7.71 19.19
N LYS A 260 -16.17 -6.40 19.31
CA LYS A 260 -17.24 -5.43 19.58
C LYS A 260 -18.16 -5.21 18.39
N ALA A 261 -17.64 -5.36 17.17
CA ALA A 261 -18.40 -5.12 15.95
C ALA A 261 -19.32 -6.31 15.64
N SER A 262 -18.78 -7.52 15.56
CA SER A 262 -19.54 -8.73 15.22
C SER A 262 -20.25 -9.40 16.41
N GLY A 263 -19.88 -9.03 17.65
CA GLY A 263 -20.38 -9.70 18.85
C GLY A 263 -19.87 -11.14 19.03
N GLN A 264 -18.96 -11.61 18.17
CA GLN A 264 -18.43 -12.97 18.21
C GLN A 264 -17.23 -13.08 19.16
N THR A 265 -17.03 -14.27 19.73
CA THR A 265 -15.80 -14.57 20.47
C THR A 265 -14.74 -15.05 19.48
N VAL A 266 -13.64 -14.32 19.38
CA VAL A 266 -12.55 -14.57 18.41
C VAL A 266 -11.21 -14.65 19.13
N PRO A 267 -10.16 -15.23 18.52
CA PRO A 267 -8.81 -15.20 19.08
C PRO A 267 -8.33 -13.76 19.31
N THR A 268 -7.66 -13.52 20.45
CA THR A 268 -7.30 -12.14 20.84
C THR A 268 -6.35 -11.47 19.85
N ALA A 269 -5.37 -12.20 19.31
CA ALA A 269 -4.50 -11.67 18.26
C ALA A 269 -5.27 -11.36 16.96
N ALA A 270 -6.26 -12.18 16.62
CA ALA A 270 -7.11 -11.97 15.45
C ALA A 270 -8.01 -10.72 15.61
N ALA A 271 -8.53 -10.46 16.82
CA ALA A 271 -9.26 -9.24 17.12
C ALA A 271 -8.39 -7.99 16.95
N ILE A 272 -7.13 -8.02 17.41
CA ILE A 272 -6.20 -6.88 17.28
C ILE A 272 -5.97 -6.51 15.81
N GLU A 273 -5.72 -7.51 14.96
CA GLU A 273 -5.53 -7.30 13.52
C GLU A 273 -6.81 -6.77 12.85
N MET A 274 -7.98 -7.31 13.19
CA MET A 274 -9.24 -6.85 12.60
C MET A 274 -9.60 -5.44 13.07
N ASP A 275 -9.34 -5.10 14.33
CA ASP A 275 -9.51 -3.74 14.87
C ASP A 275 -8.56 -2.74 14.17
N CYS A 276 -7.33 -3.15 13.83
CA CYS A 276 -6.41 -2.34 13.03
C CYS A 276 -6.98 -2.07 11.64
N ALA A 277 -7.40 -3.14 10.94
CA ALA A 277 -8.03 -3.03 9.61
C ALA A 277 -9.25 -2.11 9.63
N ARG A 278 -10.14 -2.25 10.63
CA ARG A 278 -11.32 -1.39 10.77
C ARG A 278 -10.97 0.06 11.08
N ALA A 279 -9.96 0.30 11.92
CA ALA A 279 -9.50 1.65 12.22
C ALA A 279 -8.91 2.35 10.99
N GLU A 280 -8.17 1.61 10.16
CA GLU A 280 -7.63 2.10 8.89
C GLU A 280 -8.72 2.36 7.85
N ILE A 281 -9.66 1.42 7.69
CA ILE A 281 -10.84 1.62 6.83
C ILE A 281 -11.58 2.88 7.25
N LYS A 282 -11.85 3.03 8.56
CA LYS A 282 -12.53 4.19 9.11
C LYS A 282 -11.76 5.48 8.86
N ALA A 283 -10.43 5.47 9.02
CA ALA A 283 -9.60 6.64 8.75
C ALA A 283 -9.74 7.13 7.30
N VAL A 284 -9.79 6.21 6.34
CA VAL A 284 -9.95 6.54 4.92
C VAL A 284 -11.39 6.94 4.59
N THR A 285 -12.40 6.23 5.11
CA THR A 285 -13.81 6.49 4.76
C THR A 285 -14.38 7.74 5.40
N ASP A 286 -13.86 8.15 6.56
CA ASP A 286 -14.29 9.37 7.25
C ASP A 286 -13.54 10.62 6.77
N ALA A 287 -12.50 10.44 5.96
CA ALA A 287 -11.72 11.54 5.43
C ALA A 287 -12.56 12.40 4.48
N ASP A 288 -12.50 13.72 4.66
CA ASP A 288 -12.99 14.71 3.68
C ASP A 288 -11.88 15.08 2.65
N ALA A 289 -10.87 14.22 2.54
CA ALA A 289 -9.69 14.43 1.70
C ALA A 289 -9.85 13.72 0.35
N GLN A 290 -9.34 14.35 -0.70
CA GLN A 290 -9.20 13.71 -2.00
C GLN A 290 -7.90 12.91 -2.05
N PHE A 291 -8.02 11.60 -2.28
CA PHE A 291 -6.88 10.71 -2.51
C PHE A 291 -6.61 10.55 -4.01
N ASP A 292 -5.34 10.41 -4.37
CA ASP A 292 -5.00 9.85 -5.69
C ASP A 292 -5.16 8.32 -5.69
N ASP A 293 -5.43 7.74 -6.86
CA ASP A 293 -5.70 6.30 -7.02
C ASP A 293 -4.55 5.42 -6.49
N THR A 294 -3.29 5.87 -6.63
CA THR A 294 -2.13 5.10 -6.17
C THR A 294 -2.12 5.05 -4.65
N THR A 295 -2.27 6.20 -3.99
CA THR A 295 -2.39 6.29 -2.54
C THR A 295 -3.53 5.42 -2.03
N LEU A 296 -4.72 5.54 -2.62
CA LEU A 296 -5.89 4.80 -2.15
C LEU A 296 -5.72 3.28 -2.30
N SER A 297 -5.11 2.81 -3.40
CA SER A 297 -4.79 1.39 -3.59
C SER A 297 -3.78 0.85 -2.56
N ILE A 298 -2.81 1.66 -2.16
CA ILE A 298 -1.82 1.32 -1.15
C ILE A 298 -2.46 1.22 0.24
N LEU A 299 -3.28 2.21 0.63
CA LEU A 299 -3.99 2.19 1.91
C LEU A 299 -4.99 1.02 1.97
N ALA A 300 -5.67 0.72 0.86
CA ALA A 300 -6.54 -0.44 0.76
C ALA A 300 -5.76 -1.75 0.97
N ALA A 301 -4.59 -1.90 0.33
CA ALA A 301 -3.76 -3.08 0.47
C ALA A 301 -3.23 -3.27 1.90
N LEU A 302 -2.92 -2.17 2.61
CA LEU A 302 -2.48 -2.20 4.01
C LEU A 302 -3.61 -2.70 4.92
N ALA A 303 -4.79 -2.09 4.85
CA ALA A 303 -5.94 -2.51 5.63
C ALA A 303 -6.36 -3.95 5.31
N ALA A 304 -6.27 -4.35 4.04
CA ALA A 304 -6.60 -5.71 3.61
C ALA A 304 -5.60 -6.75 4.11
N LYS A 305 -4.32 -6.39 4.26
CA LYS A 305 -3.30 -7.24 4.90
C LYS A 305 -3.67 -7.50 6.37
N HIS A 306 -4.12 -6.49 7.11
CA HIS A 306 -4.56 -6.67 8.49
C HIS A 306 -5.81 -7.55 8.58
N ALA A 307 -6.83 -7.30 7.75
CA ALA A 307 -8.03 -8.13 7.70
C ALA A 307 -7.71 -9.58 7.32
N TYR A 308 -6.81 -9.80 6.36
CA TYR A 308 -6.37 -11.15 5.99
C TYR A 308 -5.59 -11.84 7.11
N THR A 309 -4.69 -11.11 7.77
CA THR A 309 -3.92 -11.63 8.91
C THR A 309 -4.84 -12.04 10.05
N ALA A 310 -5.86 -11.22 10.36
CA ALA A 310 -6.90 -11.57 11.32
C ALA A 310 -7.58 -12.91 10.96
N ILE A 311 -7.96 -13.10 9.69
CA ILE A 311 -8.59 -14.36 9.24
C ILE A 311 -7.64 -15.55 9.40
N GLN A 312 -6.36 -15.39 9.04
CA GLN A 312 -5.34 -16.43 9.23
C GLN A 312 -5.12 -16.78 10.72
N LEU A 313 -5.33 -15.82 11.62
CA LEU A 313 -5.29 -16.00 13.06
C LEU A 313 -6.60 -16.55 13.65
N GLY A 314 -7.60 -16.84 12.82
CA GLY A 314 -8.87 -17.45 13.22
C GLY A 314 -10.05 -16.49 13.35
N TYR A 315 -9.96 -15.27 12.81
CA TYR A 315 -11.13 -14.41 12.67
C TYR A 315 -12.09 -14.99 11.60
N PRO A 316 -13.42 -15.05 11.84
CA PRO A 316 -14.35 -15.61 10.87
C PRO A 316 -14.40 -14.80 9.56
N ALA A 317 -14.25 -15.47 8.42
CA ALA A 317 -14.31 -14.84 7.10
C ALA A 317 -15.75 -14.75 6.52
N THR A 318 -16.78 -14.84 7.37
CA THR A 318 -18.18 -14.76 6.93
C THR A 318 -18.62 -13.32 6.78
N ASP A 319 -19.60 -13.07 5.90
CA ASP A 319 -20.09 -11.71 5.68
C ASP A 319 -20.62 -11.06 6.96
N ALA A 320 -21.31 -11.82 7.81
CA ALA A 320 -21.80 -11.39 9.13
C ALA A 320 -20.70 -11.13 10.18
N ALA A 321 -19.44 -11.47 9.89
CA ALA A 321 -18.32 -11.12 10.77
C ALA A 321 -17.54 -9.91 10.25
N LEU A 322 -17.58 -9.68 8.93
CA LEU A 322 -16.78 -8.68 8.23
C LEU A 322 -17.57 -7.38 7.98
N PHE A 323 -18.86 -7.45 7.63
CA PHE A 323 -19.64 -6.31 7.08
C PHE A 323 -20.76 -5.80 8.00
N GLU A 324 -20.44 -5.57 9.27
CA GLU A 324 -21.37 -4.99 10.26
C GLU A 324 -21.50 -3.45 10.17
#